data_AF-A0A1H7VTH1-F1
#
_entry.id   AF-A0A1H7VTH1-F1
#
_cell.length_a   1.000
_cell.length_b   1.000
_cell.length_c   1.000
_cell.angle_alpha   90.00
_cell.angle_beta   90.00
_cell.angle_gamma   90.00
#
_symmetry.space_group_name_H-M   'P 1'
#
loop_
_entity.id
_entity.type
_entity.pdbx_description
1 polymer ?
#
loop_
_entity_poly.entity_id
_entity_poly.type
_entity_poly.pdbx_seq_one_letter_code
_entity_poly.pdbx_strand_id
1 'polypeptide(L)'
;MNRFFLLAPVAIVGLFALGAVSYDYPTEKAKPCQCDTLQTKAIISNPQYDYLPQYDADNFTEWDFYKLDSATNRMLWYRDVESIDTTKFTQLWNDYYKNNYHASQLDFVKYYTGKQNIEMAFQLGPNLMDLWAYHVFVVKKVGCCYVLTRSYYRHARFTYKAYAILDQAKMDSLHILVDKVTKAPIGDTDNKGYSGYFVDNCNQQQFVIDLQRKETKDTTGSAAQNEVRGLLKFVDKGVHWNKTYN
;
A
#
# COMPACT_ATOMS: atom_id res chain seq x y z
N MET A 1 -42.94 48.91 45.97
CA MET A 1 -43.01 47.45 46.24
C MET A 1 -42.46 46.70 45.05
N ASN A 2 -41.78 45.58 45.32
CA ASN A 2 -41.10 44.63 44.42
C ASN A 2 -39.77 45.08 43.78
N ARG A 3 -38.70 44.83 44.55
CA ARG A 3 -37.34 44.59 44.06
C ARG A 3 -37.30 43.19 43.42
N PHE A 4 -36.80 43.07 42.20
CA PHE A 4 -36.38 41.79 41.64
C PHE A 4 -34.86 41.69 41.64
N PHE A 5 -34.38 40.56 42.15
CA PHE A 5 -32.99 40.19 42.32
C PHE A 5 -32.38 39.65 41.02
N LEU A 6 -31.04 39.80 40.96
CA LEU A 6 -30.03 39.16 40.13
C LEU A 6 -30.34 37.73 39.64
N LEU A 7 -29.76 37.35 38.49
CA LEU A 7 -28.69 36.33 38.41
C LEU A 7 -28.08 36.30 37.00
N ALA A 8 -26.75 36.47 36.94
CA ALA A 8 -25.95 36.28 35.74
C ALA A 8 -25.69 34.78 35.50
N PRO A 9 -25.55 34.32 34.24
CA PRO A 9 -25.18 32.94 33.97
C PRO A 9 -23.67 32.72 34.22
N VAL A 10 -23.37 31.77 35.11
CA VAL A 10 -22.02 31.23 35.32
C VAL A 10 -21.69 30.31 34.15
N ALA A 11 -20.71 30.68 33.33
CA ALA A 11 -20.15 29.80 32.30
C ALA A 11 -19.22 28.77 32.98
N ILE A 12 -19.65 27.52 33.03
CA ILE A 12 -18.82 26.39 33.46
C ILE A 12 -17.91 26.03 32.28
N VAL A 13 -16.64 26.45 32.34
CA VAL A 13 -15.59 25.99 31.44
C VAL A 13 -15.16 24.59 31.90
N GLY A 14 -15.74 23.56 31.29
CA GLY A 14 -15.33 22.17 31.49
C GLY A 14 -14.03 21.90 30.71
N LEU A 15 -12.90 21.94 31.41
CA LEU A 15 -11.60 21.53 30.90
C LEU A 15 -11.55 19.99 30.89
N PHE A 16 -11.94 19.34 29.79
CA PHE A 16 -11.72 17.90 29.61
C PHE A 16 -10.24 17.66 29.30
N ALA A 17 -9.46 17.35 30.33
CA ALA A 17 -8.14 16.78 30.17
C ALA A 17 -8.28 15.34 29.66
N LEU A 18 -8.20 15.16 28.34
CA LEU A 18 -7.97 13.86 27.71
C LEU A 18 -6.57 13.38 28.09
N GLY A 19 -6.48 12.64 29.20
CA GLY A 19 -5.28 11.87 29.52
C GLY A 19 -5.05 10.85 28.42
N ALA A 20 -4.03 11.06 27.59
CA ALA A 20 -3.56 10.06 26.66
C ALA A 20 -2.98 8.90 27.47
N VAL A 21 -3.75 7.81 27.57
CA VAL A 21 -3.23 6.54 28.08
C VAL A 21 -2.32 5.98 26.99
N SER A 22 -1.02 6.18 27.13
CA SER A 22 -0.02 5.47 26.35
C SER A 22 -0.05 4.01 26.75
N TYR A 23 -0.75 3.19 25.98
CA TYR A 23 -0.61 1.74 26.07
C TYR A 23 0.75 1.37 25.51
N ASP A 24 1.75 1.23 26.39
CA ASP A 24 2.96 0.48 26.09
C ASP A 24 2.55 -0.98 25.86
N TYR A 25 2.26 -1.32 24.60
CA TYR A 25 2.16 -2.71 24.20
C TYR A 25 3.55 -3.33 24.38
N PRO A 26 3.73 -4.34 25.24
CA PRO A 26 5.00 -5.04 25.32
C PRO A 26 5.28 -5.61 23.94
N THR A 27 6.31 -5.07 23.28
CA THR A 27 6.90 -5.66 22.07
C THR A 27 7.52 -6.97 22.49
N GLU A 28 6.71 -8.04 22.48
CA GLU A 28 7.19 -9.40 22.63
C GLU A 28 8.27 -9.59 21.55
N LYS A 29 9.53 -9.71 21.98
CA LYS A 29 10.63 -10.00 21.06
C LYS A 29 10.27 -11.31 20.36
N ALA A 30 9.84 -11.21 19.10
CA ALA A 30 9.45 -12.35 18.31
C ALA A 30 10.55 -13.41 18.40
N LYS A 31 10.20 -14.62 18.85
CA LYS A 31 11.14 -15.74 18.85
C LYS A 31 11.73 -15.84 17.44
N PRO A 32 13.05 -16.03 17.29
CA PRO A 32 13.65 -16.25 16.00
C PRO A 32 12.95 -17.46 15.38
N CYS A 33 12.20 -17.21 14.31
CA CYS A 33 11.47 -18.24 13.60
C CYS A 33 11.89 -18.21 12.15
N GLN A 34 12.07 -19.39 11.57
CA GLN A 34 12.55 -19.53 10.20
C GLN A 34 11.38 -19.45 9.22
N CYS A 35 11.61 -18.78 8.09
CA CYS A 35 10.61 -18.67 7.04
C CYS A 35 10.39 -20.04 6.37
N ASP A 36 9.23 -20.65 6.59
CA ASP A 36 8.75 -21.78 5.80
C ASP A 36 7.99 -21.27 4.57
N THR A 37 8.69 -21.23 3.44
CA THR A 37 8.13 -20.75 2.17
C THR A 37 7.04 -21.65 1.62
N LEU A 38 7.06 -22.97 1.89
CA LEU A 38 6.05 -23.90 1.41
C LEU A 38 4.76 -23.76 2.21
N GLN A 39 4.86 -23.71 3.54
CA GLN A 39 3.72 -23.44 4.40
C GLN A 39 3.11 -22.07 4.12
N THR A 40 3.95 -21.05 3.96
CA THR A 40 3.48 -19.69 3.62
C THR A 40 2.74 -19.70 2.29
N LYS A 41 3.30 -20.35 1.25
CA LYS A 41 2.63 -20.51 -0.05
C LYS A 41 1.27 -21.20 0.09
N ALA A 42 1.18 -22.27 0.87
CA ALA A 42 -0.09 -22.96 1.10
C ALA A 42 -1.14 -22.07 1.79
N ILE A 43 -0.71 -21.21 2.73
CA ILE A 43 -1.59 -20.23 3.38
C ILE A 43 -2.10 -19.21 2.37
N ILE A 44 -1.21 -18.54 1.62
CA ILE A 44 -1.61 -17.44 0.72
C ILE A 44 -2.34 -17.91 -0.54
N SER A 45 -2.16 -19.16 -0.96
CA SER A 45 -2.91 -19.75 -2.08
C SER A 45 -4.26 -20.33 -1.64
N ASN A 46 -4.59 -20.33 -0.35
CA ASN A 46 -5.90 -20.78 0.12
C ASN A 46 -6.96 -19.72 -0.24
N PRO A 47 -8.06 -20.09 -0.93
CA PRO A 47 -9.14 -19.15 -1.26
C PRO A 47 -9.75 -18.43 -0.05
N GLN A 48 -9.61 -19.00 1.16
CA GLN A 48 -10.11 -18.41 2.40
C GLN A 48 -9.17 -17.37 3.02
N TYR A 49 -7.94 -17.20 2.51
CA TYR A 49 -6.92 -16.35 3.13
C TYR A 49 -7.33 -14.86 3.18
N ASP A 50 -7.85 -14.33 2.08
CA ASP A 50 -8.34 -12.94 1.98
C ASP A 50 -9.85 -12.90 1.62
N TYR A 51 -10.60 -13.95 1.97
CA TYR A 51 -12.03 -14.06 1.68
C TYR A 51 -12.86 -13.11 2.57
N LEU A 52 -13.73 -12.34 1.94
CA LEU A 52 -14.68 -11.46 2.60
C LEU A 52 -16.11 -11.95 2.26
N PRO A 53 -16.81 -12.62 3.21
CA PRO A 53 -18.10 -13.25 2.93
C PRO A 53 -19.15 -12.34 2.29
N GLN A 54 -19.15 -11.05 2.67
CA GLN A 54 -20.07 -10.06 2.13
C GLN A 54 -19.85 -9.78 0.63
N TYR A 55 -18.61 -9.83 0.16
CA TYR A 55 -18.24 -9.41 -1.19
C TYR A 55 -17.88 -10.59 -2.09
N ASP A 56 -17.46 -11.73 -1.54
CA ASP A 56 -17.06 -12.92 -2.29
C ASP A 56 -18.15 -13.98 -2.43
N ALA A 57 -19.33 -13.75 -1.86
CA ALA A 57 -20.48 -14.63 -2.08
C ALA A 57 -20.88 -14.67 -3.56
N ASP A 58 -21.38 -15.82 -4.00
CA ASP A 58 -21.81 -16.09 -5.39
C ASP A 58 -22.95 -15.17 -5.85
N ASN A 59 -23.75 -14.65 -4.91
CA ASN A 59 -24.84 -13.72 -5.20
C ASN A 59 -24.40 -12.26 -5.30
N PHE A 60 -23.14 -11.93 -4.99
CA PHE A 60 -22.62 -10.57 -5.13
C PHE A 60 -22.17 -10.33 -6.58
N THR A 61 -22.93 -9.50 -7.29
CA THR A 61 -22.80 -9.29 -8.74
C THR A 61 -21.91 -8.10 -9.10
N GLU A 62 -21.57 -7.97 -10.39
CA GLU A 62 -20.92 -6.77 -10.94
C GLU A 62 -21.71 -5.49 -10.64
N TRP A 63 -23.04 -5.54 -10.70
CA TRP A 63 -23.88 -4.37 -10.39
C TRP A 63 -23.84 -3.98 -8.93
N ASP A 64 -23.65 -4.94 -8.02
CA ASP A 64 -23.46 -4.66 -6.60
C ASP A 64 -22.12 -3.97 -6.36
N PHE A 65 -21.07 -4.40 -7.07
CA PHE A 65 -19.75 -3.78 -7.04
C PHE A 65 -19.77 -2.29 -7.41
N TYR A 66 -20.44 -1.92 -8.51
CA TYR A 66 -20.50 -0.50 -8.94
C TYR A 66 -21.42 0.37 -8.07
N LYS A 67 -22.24 -0.24 -7.21
CA LYS A 67 -23.09 0.47 -6.24
C LYS A 67 -22.41 0.67 -4.88
N LEU A 68 -21.24 0.09 -4.67
CA LEU A 68 -20.48 0.26 -3.43
C LEU A 68 -20.19 1.74 -3.17
N ASP A 69 -20.19 2.12 -1.90
CA ASP A 69 -19.68 3.40 -1.47
C ASP A 69 -18.16 3.48 -1.70
N SER A 70 -17.62 4.71 -1.76
CA SER A 70 -16.21 4.93 -2.06
C SER A 70 -15.24 4.33 -1.04
N ALA A 71 -15.62 4.21 0.24
CA ALA A 71 -14.73 3.63 1.25
C ALA A 71 -14.63 2.11 1.08
N THR A 72 -15.76 1.45 0.82
CA THR A 72 -15.80 0.01 0.54
C THR A 72 -15.09 -0.34 -0.77
N ASN A 73 -15.37 0.41 -1.84
CA ASN A 73 -14.72 0.22 -3.13
C ASN A 73 -13.19 0.40 -3.03
N ARG A 74 -12.73 1.45 -2.33
CA ARG A 74 -11.32 1.67 -2.01
C ARG A 74 -10.70 0.50 -1.23
N MET A 75 -11.39 -0.02 -0.21
CA MET A 75 -10.90 -1.17 0.56
C MET A 75 -10.69 -2.40 -0.33
N LEU A 76 -11.65 -2.71 -1.21
CA LEU A 76 -11.53 -3.82 -2.16
C LEU A 76 -10.40 -3.60 -3.17
N TRP A 77 -10.11 -2.36 -3.56
CA TRP A 77 -9.00 -2.06 -4.45
C TRP A 77 -7.64 -2.40 -3.83
N TYR A 78 -7.43 -2.03 -2.56
CA TYR A 78 -6.21 -2.39 -1.86
C TYR A 78 -6.15 -3.89 -1.54
N ARG A 79 -7.29 -4.55 -1.29
CA ARG A 79 -7.34 -6.01 -1.20
C ARG A 79 -6.86 -6.66 -2.50
N ASP A 80 -7.29 -6.14 -3.65
CA ASP A 80 -6.75 -6.58 -4.93
C ASP A 80 -5.25 -6.36 -4.98
N VAL A 81 -4.71 -5.16 -4.69
CA VAL A 81 -3.26 -4.92 -4.67
C VAL A 81 -2.49 -5.94 -3.83
N GLU A 82 -3.01 -6.27 -2.64
CA GLU A 82 -2.40 -7.19 -1.67
C GLU A 82 -2.54 -8.67 -2.04
N SER A 83 -3.51 -9.03 -2.89
CA SER A 83 -3.72 -10.41 -3.30
C SER A 83 -2.62 -10.89 -4.25
N ILE A 84 -2.16 -12.12 -4.04
CA ILE A 84 -1.14 -12.78 -4.85
C ILE A 84 -1.66 -13.18 -6.24
N ASP A 85 -2.98 -13.23 -6.40
CA ASP A 85 -3.68 -13.59 -7.63
C ASP A 85 -4.79 -12.58 -7.91
N THR A 86 -5.49 -12.76 -9.01
CA THR A 86 -6.72 -12.06 -9.33
C THR A 86 -7.82 -12.38 -8.31
N THR A 87 -8.62 -11.38 -8.00
CA THR A 87 -9.88 -11.57 -7.28
C THR A 87 -11.03 -11.47 -8.28
N LYS A 88 -12.26 -11.74 -7.82
CA LYS A 88 -13.47 -11.48 -8.61
C LYS A 88 -13.64 -10.01 -9.03
N PHE A 89 -12.95 -9.06 -8.37
CA PHE A 89 -13.04 -7.62 -8.67
C PHE A 89 -12.01 -7.17 -9.69
N THR A 90 -10.95 -7.94 -9.93
CA THR A 90 -9.80 -7.51 -10.73
C THR A 90 -10.16 -7.06 -12.15
N GLN A 91 -11.22 -7.63 -12.74
CA GLN A 91 -11.72 -7.25 -14.06
C GLN A 91 -12.76 -6.12 -14.03
N LEU A 92 -13.29 -5.77 -12.85
CA LEU A 92 -14.36 -4.77 -12.69
C LEU A 92 -13.81 -3.35 -12.47
N TRP A 93 -12.51 -3.20 -12.21
CA TRP A 93 -11.90 -1.87 -12.09
C TRP A 93 -11.91 -1.14 -13.42
N ASN A 94 -12.59 0.00 -13.45
CA ASN A 94 -12.86 0.74 -14.69
C ASN A 94 -13.13 2.21 -14.38
N ASP A 95 -12.49 3.12 -15.12
CA ASP A 95 -12.54 4.58 -14.91
C ASP A 95 -13.86 5.21 -15.33
N TYR A 96 -14.67 4.52 -16.13
CA TYR A 96 -15.99 5.00 -16.54
C TYR A 96 -17.05 4.94 -15.43
N TYR A 97 -16.79 4.27 -14.29
CA TYR A 97 -17.72 4.19 -13.17
C TYR A 97 -17.31 5.15 -12.05
N LYS A 98 -18.19 6.11 -11.74
CA LYS A 98 -17.93 7.23 -10.82
C LYS A 98 -17.38 6.83 -9.44
N ASN A 99 -17.83 5.70 -8.89
CA ASN A 99 -17.45 5.28 -7.55
C ASN A 99 -16.23 4.35 -7.51
N ASN A 100 -15.69 3.97 -8.67
CA ASN A 100 -14.48 3.15 -8.71
C ASN A 100 -13.29 3.96 -8.23
N TYR A 101 -12.46 3.31 -7.42
CA TYR A 101 -11.27 3.92 -6.88
C TYR A 101 -10.24 4.19 -7.98
N HIS A 102 -9.67 5.39 -7.92
CA HIS A 102 -8.57 5.82 -8.77
C HIS A 102 -7.29 5.90 -7.95
N ALA A 103 -6.24 5.26 -8.43
CA ALA A 103 -4.96 5.23 -7.74
C ALA A 103 -4.43 6.65 -7.45
N SER A 104 -4.13 6.92 -6.18
CA SER A 104 -3.54 8.15 -5.69
C SER A 104 -2.37 7.82 -4.78
N GLN A 105 -1.22 8.47 -5.03
CA GLN A 105 0.00 8.25 -4.24
C GLN A 105 -0.15 8.70 -2.78
N LEU A 106 -0.85 9.81 -2.54
CA LEU A 106 -1.11 10.30 -1.19
C LEU A 106 -2.10 9.41 -0.44
N ASP A 107 -3.12 8.93 -1.14
CA ASP A 107 -4.06 7.99 -0.54
C ASP A 107 -3.42 6.63 -0.24
N PHE A 108 -2.53 6.17 -1.12
CA PHE A 108 -1.70 4.98 -0.93
C PHE A 108 -0.87 5.07 0.36
N VAL A 109 -0.15 6.17 0.54
CA VAL A 109 0.63 6.41 1.76
C VAL A 109 -0.28 6.39 2.99
N LYS A 110 -1.40 7.11 2.93
CA LYS A 110 -2.38 7.16 4.02
C LYS A 110 -2.96 5.78 4.34
N TYR A 111 -3.21 4.94 3.33
CA TYR A 111 -3.76 3.60 3.52
C TYR A 111 -2.80 2.66 4.26
N TYR A 112 -1.51 2.70 3.91
CA TYR A 112 -0.52 1.76 4.42
C TYR A 112 0.19 2.21 5.70
N THR A 113 0.16 3.50 6.01
CA THR A 113 0.79 4.05 7.22
C THR A 113 0.24 3.39 8.48
N GLY A 114 1.13 2.82 9.30
CA GLY A 114 0.80 2.25 10.60
C GLY A 114 0.10 0.88 10.54
N LYS A 115 -0.03 0.27 9.36
CA LYS A 115 -0.57 -1.09 9.24
C LYS A 115 0.39 -2.13 9.82
N GLN A 116 -0.02 -2.78 10.90
CA GLN A 116 0.83 -3.71 11.67
C GLN A 116 1.32 -4.94 10.90
N ASN A 117 0.58 -5.40 9.90
CA ASN A 117 0.94 -6.56 9.09
C ASN A 117 1.66 -6.20 7.79
N ILE A 118 1.88 -4.92 7.52
CA ILE A 118 2.57 -4.43 6.33
C ILE A 118 3.91 -3.86 6.78
N GLU A 119 4.99 -4.53 6.41
CA GLU A 119 6.36 -4.10 6.75
C GLU A 119 6.74 -2.86 5.92
N MET A 120 6.46 -2.93 4.62
CA MET A 120 6.78 -1.87 3.67
C MET A 120 5.77 -1.88 2.52
N ALA A 121 5.42 -0.71 2.01
CA ALA A 121 4.61 -0.56 0.80
C ALA A 121 5.14 0.60 -0.03
N PHE A 122 5.22 0.45 -1.35
CA PHE A 122 5.62 1.54 -2.22
C PHE A 122 4.91 1.55 -3.58
N GLN A 123 4.64 2.76 -4.07
CA GLN A 123 3.99 3.00 -5.35
C GLN A 123 4.90 3.84 -6.24
N LEU A 124 5.32 3.27 -7.37
CA LEU A 124 6.16 3.92 -8.38
C LEU A 124 5.28 4.39 -9.54
N GLY A 125 5.38 5.67 -9.91
CA GLY A 125 4.61 6.24 -11.01
C GLY A 125 4.39 7.75 -10.87
N PRO A 126 3.55 8.34 -11.74
CA PRO A 126 3.00 7.71 -12.95
C PRO A 126 4.11 7.42 -13.97
N ASN A 127 4.01 6.31 -14.71
CA ASN A 127 4.96 5.97 -15.78
C ASN A 127 4.95 7.06 -16.86
N LEU A 128 6.15 7.54 -17.23
CA LEU A 128 6.33 8.69 -18.13
C LEU A 128 5.71 8.50 -19.52
N MET A 129 5.79 7.28 -20.04
CA MET A 129 5.29 6.94 -21.38
C MET A 129 3.86 6.38 -21.35
N ASP A 130 3.36 6.07 -20.16
CA ASP A 130 2.06 5.44 -19.95
C ASP A 130 1.33 6.18 -18.83
N LEU A 131 0.73 7.31 -19.20
CA LEU A 131 0.03 8.19 -18.27
C LEU A 131 -0.97 7.36 -17.46
N TRP A 132 -1.00 7.59 -16.15
CA TRP A 132 -1.87 6.87 -15.21
C TRP A 132 -1.53 5.38 -15.03
N ALA A 133 -0.26 5.02 -15.24
CA ALA A 133 0.24 3.70 -14.90
C ALA A 133 1.19 3.69 -13.70
N TYR A 134 1.00 2.73 -12.80
CA TYR A 134 1.73 2.61 -11.55
C TYR A 134 2.18 1.17 -11.30
N HIS A 135 3.40 1.01 -10.79
CA HIS A 135 3.78 -0.22 -10.11
C HIS A 135 3.51 -0.05 -8.62
N VAL A 136 2.76 -0.99 -8.04
CA VAL A 136 2.43 -1.00 -6.62
C VAL A 136 3.04 -2.24 -5.99
N PHE A 137 3.77 -2.05 -4.90
CA PHE A 137 4.44 -3.11 -4.16
C PHE A 137 3.99 -3.08 -2.71
N VAL A 138 3.69 -4.25 -2.16
CA VAL A 138 3.30 -4.40 -0.75
C VAL A 138 4.00 -5.60 -0.17
N VAL A 139 4.69 -5.40 0.95
CA VAL A 139 5.36 -6.45 1.71
C VAL A 139 4.57 -6.73 2.98
N LYS A 140 3.79 -7.81 2.97
CA LYS A 140 2.94 -8.25 4.08
C LYS A 140 3.63 -9.35 4.87
N LYS A 141 3.66 -9.24 6.20
CA LYS A 141 4.19 -10.30 7.07
C LYS A 141 3.18 -11.42 7.22
N VAL A 142 3.62 -12.67 6.98
CA VAL A 142 2.79 -13.88 7.10
C VAL A 142 3.58 -14.91 7.91
N GLY A 143 3.26 -14.99 9.21
CA GLY A 143 4.04 -15.79 10.16
C GLY A 143 5.50 -15.30 10.21
N CYS A 144 6.42 -16.17 9.80
CA CYS A 144 7.87 -15.93 9.81
C CYS A 144 8.44 -15.50 8.45
N CYS A 145 7.57 -15.37 7.45
CA CYS A 145 7.93 -14.95 6.10
C CYS A 145 7.32 -13.58 5.78
N TYR A 146 7.78 -12.99 4.67
CA TYR A 146 7.19 -11.81 4.07
C TYR A 146 6.68 -12.16 2.67
N VAL A 147 5.49 -11.68 2.33
CA VAL A 147 4.88 -11.83 1.01
C VAL A 147 4.93 -10.48 0.33
N LEU A 148 5.78 -10.38 -0.69
CA LEU A 148 5.88 -9.22 -1.55
C LEU A 148 4.93 -9.40 -2.73
N THR A 149 3.88 -8.61 -2.82
CA THR A 149 3.07 -8.50 -4.04
C THR A 149 3.53 -7.35 -4.90
N ARG A 150 3.39 -7.51 -6.22
CA ARG A 150 3.58 -6.48 -7.23
C ARG A 150 2.37 -6.46 -8.13
N SER A 151 1.71 -5.31 -8.20
CA SER A 151 0.64 -5.03 -9.15
C SER A 151 1.09 -3.95 -10.15
N TYR A 152 0.72 -4.08 -11.42
CA TYR A 152 0.79 -2.99 -12.39
C TYR A 152 -0.64 -2.58 -12.74
N TYR A 153 -0.91 -1.30 -12.53
CA TYR A 153 -2.22 -0.71 -12.72
C TYR A 153 -2.11 0.39 -13.77
N ARG A 154 -2.99 0.39 -14.78
CA ARG A 154 -3.00 1.31 -15.93
C ARG A 154 -4.44 1.69 -16.24
N HIS A 155 -4.77 2.98 -16.43
CA HIS A 155 -6.14 3.42 -16.80
C HIS A 155 -7.25 2.79 -15.96
N ALA A 156 -7.09 2.89 -14.65
CA ALA A 156 -7.99 2.30 -13.68
C ALA A 156 -8.01 0.75 -13.58
N ARG A 157 -7.06 0.04 -14.19
CA ARG A 157 -7.14 -1.40 -14.45
C ARG A 157 -5.87 -2.15 -14.07
N PHE A 158 -6.00 -3.27 -13.36
CA PHE A 158 -4.87 -4.18 -13.14
C PHE A 158 -4.54 -4.88 -14.44
N THR A 159 -3.29 -4.83 -14.87
CA THR A 159 -2.82 -5.44 -16.13
C THR A 159 -1.72 -6.48 -15.90
N TYR A 160 -1.13 -6.48 -14.70
CA TYR A 160 -0.13 -7.45 -14.30
C TYR A 160 -0.14 -7.62 -12.78
N LYS A 161 0.11 -8.86 -12.34
CA LYS A 161 0.35 -9.22 -10.95
C LYS A 161 1.48 -10.24 -10.85
N ALA A 162 2.25 -10.13 -9.78
CA ALA A 162 3.26 -11.10 -9.38
C ALA A 162 3.44 -11.07 -7.86
N TYR A 163 4.03 -12.11 -7.31
CA TYR A 163 4.40 -12.14 -5.89
C TYR A 163 5.71 -12.89 -5.67
N ALA A 164 6.32 -12.68 -4.50
CA ALA A 164 7.46 -13.43 -4.00
C ALA A 164 7.31 -13.67 -2.49
N ILE A 165 7.90 -14.76 -2.00
CA ILE A 165 8.04 -15.01 -0.56
C ILE A 165 9.49 -14.76 -0.17
N LEU A 166 9.67 -13.85 0.79
CA LEU A 166 10.96 -13.42 1.30
C LEU A 166 11.16 -13.96 2.72
N ASP A 167 12.38 -14.39 3.01
CA ASP A 167 12.84 -14.59 4.37
C ASP A 167 13.37 -13.26 4.95
N GLN A 168 13.82 -13.29 6.20
CA GLN A 168 14.37 -12.11 6.86
C GLN A 168 15.61 -11.56 6.13
N ALA A 169 16.52 -12.41 5.65
CA ALA A 169 17.74 -11.96 4.97
C ALA A 169 17.45 -11.19 3.67
N LYS A 170 16.44 -11.64 2.92
CA LYS A 170 15.94 -10.92 1.73
C LYS A 170 15.24 -9.62 2.10
N MET A 171 14.48 -9.60 3.21
CA MET A 171 13.86 -8.38 3.70
C MET A 171 14.90 -7.34 4.14
N ASP A 172 15.93 -7.77 4.87
CA ASP A 172 17.05 -6.92 5.28
C ASP A 172 17.78 -6.35 4.05
N SER A 173 17.96 -7.17 3.01
CA SER A 173 18.55 -6.74 1.74
C SER A 173 17.72 -5.67 1.04
N LEU A 174 16.38 -5.76 1.13
CA LEU A 174 15.47 -4.73 0.61
C LEU A 174 15.60 -3.43 1.40
N HIS A 175 15.61 -3.47 2.73
CA HIS A 175 15.81 -2.27 3.56
C HIS A 175 17.15 -1.59 3.28
N ILE A 176 18.25 -2.35 3.20
CA ILE A 176 19.58 -1.82 2.86
C ILE A 176 19.56 -1.10 1.51
N LEU A 177 18.81 -1.62 0.54
CA LEU A 177 18.70 -0.99 -0.77
C LEU A 177 17.86 0.30 -0.71
N VAL A 178 16.75 0.28 0.02
CA VAL A 178 15.89 1.45 0.24
C VAL A 178 16.61 2.54 1.05
N ASP A 179 17.53 2.20 1.94
CA ASP A 179 18.28 3.19 2.71
C ASP A 179 19.37 3.90 1.92
N LYS A 180 19.80 3.34 0.79
CA LYS A 180 20.81 3.96 -0.08
C LYS A 180 20.25 5.03 -1.01
N VAL A 181 18.92 5.04 -1.22
CA VAL A 181 18.30 6.01 -2.12
C VAL A 181 18.18 7.38 -1.47
N THR A 182 18.21 8.43 -2.27
CA THR A 182 17.94 9.79 -1.77
C THR A 182 16.44 9.95 -1.50
N LYS A 183 16.10 10.24 -0.23
CA LYS A 183 14.73 10.37 0.27
C LYS A 183 14.34 11.85 0.39
N ALA A 184 13.11 12.19 0.04
CA ALA A 184 12.49 13.50 0.26
C ALA A 184 11.21 13.32 1.11
N PRO A 185 10.79 14.32 1.90
CA PRO A 185 9.54 14.22 2.66
C PRO A 185 8.31 14.26 1.74
N ILE A 186 7.23 13.64 2.20
CA ILE A 186 5.95 13.67 1.48
C ILE A 186 5.34 15.07 1.55
N GLY A 187 4.97 15.62 0.40
CA GLY A 187 4.39 16.96 0.28
C GLY A 187 5.37 18.05 -0.16
N ASP A 188 6.68 17.76 -0.16
CA ASP A 188 7.74 18.74 -0.48
C ASP A 188 8.10 18.79 -1.97
N THR A 189 7.29 18.12 -2.80
CA THR A 189 7.60 17.93 -4.22
C THR A 189 6.49 18.47 -5.11
N ASP A 190 6.84 19.52 -5.88
CA ASP A 190 6.22 19.85 -7.16
C ASP A 190 6.52 18.76 -8.22
N ASN A 191 6.54 17.47 -7.81
CA ASN A 191 6.98 16.36 -8.65
C ASN A 191 5.89 16.03 -9.67
N LYS A 192 5.95 16.71 -10.82
CA LYS A 192 5.22 16.36 -12.04
C LYS A 192 5.81 15.13 -12.75
N GLY A 193 6.52 14.29 -12.00
CA GLY A 193 7.45 13.31 -12.53
C GLY A 193 7.33 11.90 -11.97
N TYR A 194 7.95 10.93 -12.67
CA TYR A 194 8.10 9.55 -12.19
C TYR A 194 8.78 9.55 -10.82
N SER A 195 8.01 9.20 -9.80
CA SER A 195 8.45 9.20 -8.41
C SER A 195 8.00 7.91 -7.74
N GLY A 196 8.65 7.54 -6.65
CA GLY A 196 8.23 6.45 -5.78
C GLY A 196 7.78 6.98 -4.43
N TYR A 197 6.55 6.66 -4.02
CA TYR A 197 6.04 6.97 -2.69
C TYR A 197 6.16 5.75 -1.81
N PHE A 198 6.80 5.89 -0.66
CA PHE A 198 7.16 4.79 0.24
C PHE A 198 6.53 4.98 1.61
N VAL A 199 6.07 3.85 2.16
CA VAL A 199 5.72 3.66 3.55
C VAL A 199 6.60 2.53 4.07
N ASP A 200 7.48 2.84 5.01
CA ASP A 200 8.30 1.87 5.74
C ASP A 200 7.81 1.84 7.19
N ASN A 201 6.90 0.91 7.49
CA ASN A 201 6.30 0.82 8.82
C ASN A 201 7.27 0.25 9.85
N CYS A 202 8.27 -0.54 9.41
CA CYS A 202 9.32 -1.05 10.28
C CYS A 202 10.13 0.09 10.89
N ASN A 203 10.53 1.06 10.06
CA ASN A 203 11.29 2.24 10.48
C ASN A 203 10.41 3.44 10.83
N GLN A 204 9.09 3.32 10.73
CA GLN A 204 8.11 4.41 10.93
C GLN A 204 8.39 5.63 10.03
N GLN A 205 8.81 5.37 8.79
CA GLN A 205 9.17 6.41 7.83
C GLN A 205 8.20 6.45 6.66
N GLN A 206 8.00 7.66 6.14
CA GLN A 206 7.32 7.89 4.87
C GLN A 206 8.15 8.88 4.07
N PHE A 207 8.35 8.59 2.79
CA PHE A 207 9.21 9.41 1.95
C PHE A 207 8.87 9.24 0.47
N VAL A 208 9.34 10.18 -0.33
CA VAL A 208 9.32 10.15 -1.78
C VAL A 208 10.74 9.97 -2.28
N ILE A 209 10.89 9.17 -3.34
CA ILE A 209 12.10 9.12 -4.16
C ILE A 209 11.76 9.75 -5.51
N ASP A 210 12.48 10.79 -5.88
CA ASP A 210 12.43 11.34 -7.24
C ASP A 210 13.23 10.42 -8.17
N LEU A 211 12.52 9.77 -9.11
CA LEU A 211 13.12 8.83 -10.06
C LEU A 211 13.41 9.49 -11.41
N GLN A 212 13.07 10.78 -11.58
CA GLN A 212 13.35 11.56 -12.79
C GLN A 212 14.63 12.36 -12.72
N ARG A 213 15.11 12.73 -11.53
CA ARG A 213 16.35 13.50 -11.38
C ARG A 213 17.61 12.68 -11.74
N LYS A 214 17.86 12.58 -13.05
CA LYS A 214 19.11 12.92 -13.77
C LYS A 214 19.14 12.21 -15.13
N GLU A 215 18.54 12.86 -16.13
CA GLU A 215 19.17 12.90 -17.46
C GLU A 215 20.27 13.97 -17.43
N THR A 216 21.34 13.73 -16.69
CA THR A 216 22.63 14.27 -17.13
C THR A 216 23.02 13.45 -18.35
N LYS A 217 23.39 14.11 -19.45
CA LYS A 217 23.73 13.56 -20.79
C LYS A 217 24.85 12.51 -20.83
N ASP A 218 25.16 11.83 -19.73
CA ASP A 218 26.11 10.73 -19.68
C ASP A 218 25.41 9.41 -19.97
N THR A 219 25.86 8.77 -21.04
CA THR A 219 25.37 7.52 -21.65
C THR A 219 25.55 6.25 -20.80
N THR A 220 25.83 6.39 -19.50
CA THR A 220 25.91 5.27 -18.56
C THR A 220 24.75 5.38 -17.59
N GLY A 221 23.76 4.47 -17.71
CA GLY A 221 22.52 4.50 -16.94
C GLY A 221 22.73 4.88 -15.47
N SER A 222 21.99 5.91 -15.01
CA SER A 222 22.24 6.57 -13.74
C SER A 222 22.09 5.61 -12.54
N ALA A 223 22.83 5.86 -11.46
CA ALA A 223 22.80 5.04 -10.24
C ALA A 223 21.37 4.86 -9.68
N ALA A 224 20.55 5.91 -9.73
CA ALA A 224 19.14 5.87 -9.33
C ALA A 224 18.31 4.87 -10.16
N GLN A 225 18.55 4.77 -11.48
CA GLN A 225 17.90 3.76 -12.32
C GLN A 225 18.35 2.35 -11.96
N ASN A 226 19.60 2.16 -11.54
CA ASN A 226 20.13 0.85 -11.14
C ASN A 226 19.58 0.40 -9.79
N GLU A 227 19.39 1.31 -8.83
CA GLU A 227 18.75 1.05 -7.53
C GLU A 227 17.28 0.67 -7.70
N VAL A 228 16.53 1.42 -8.54
CA VAL A 228 15.14 1.09 -8.88
C VAL A 228 15.05 -0.22 -9.64
N ARG A 229 15.94 -0.49 -10.61
CA ARG A 229 16.05 -1.82 -11.24
C ARG A 229 16.37 -2.90 -10.20
N GLY A 230 17.11 -2.57 -9.15
CA GLY A 230 17.35 -3.39 -7.97
C GLY A 230 16.05 -3.72 -7.24
N LEU A 231 15.21 -2.73 -6.94
CA LEU A 231 13.88 -2.94 -6.35
C LEU A 231 13.03 -3.87 -7.21
N LEU A 232 13.04 -3.68 -8.53
CA LEU A 232 12.31 -4.53 -9.48
C LEU A 232 12.84 -5.97 -9.55
N LYS A 233 14.07 -6.25 -9.10
CA LYS A 233 14.65 -7.61 -9.06
C LYS A 233 14.19 -8.44 -7.87
N PHE A 234 13.65 -7.82 -6.81
CA PHE A 234 13.11 -8.56 -5.66
C PHE A 234 11.79 -9.26 -5.95
N VAL A 235 11.14 -8.94 -7.08
CA VAL A 235 9.94 -9.63 -7.54
C VAL A 235 10.34 -10.81 -8.41
N ASP A 236 9.85 -11.99 -8.03
CA ASP A 236 10.10 -13.22 -8.77
C ASP A 236 9.61 -13.06 -10.21
N LYS A 237 10.53 -13.26 -11.17
CA LYS A 237 10.20 -13.27 -12.60
C LYS A 237 9.63 -14.61 -13.08
N GLY A 238 9.55 -15.61 -12.20
CA GLY A 238 9.00 -16.93 -12.50
C GLY A 238 7.47 -17.01 -12.35
N VAL A 239 6.85 -16.08 -11.60
CA VAL A 239 5.40 -16.03 -11.41
C VAL A 239 4.86 -14.80 -12.12
N HIS A 240 4.26 -15.03 -13.28
CA HIS A 240 3.70 -13.99 -14.12
C HIS A 240 2.28 -14.36 -14.51
N TRP A 241 1.34 -13.49 -14.16
CA TRP A 241 0.02 -13.52 -14.76
C TRP A 241 0.01 -12.51 -15.91
N ASN A 242 0.10 -13.03 -17.13
CA ASN A 242 0.01 -12.22 -18.34
C ASN A 242 -1.45 -12.12 -18.78
N LYS A 243 -1.97 -10.89 -18.76
CA LYS A 243 -3.26 -10.44 -19.31
C LYS A 243 -4.50 -10.83 -18.52
N THR A 244 -5.03 -9.85 -17.79
CA THR A 244 -6.41 -9.78 -17.28
C THR A 244 -7.40 -9.21 -18.32
N TYR A 245 -6.91 -8.84 -19.52
CA TYR A 245 -7.71 -8.36 -20.64
C TYR A 245 -7.72 -9.39 -21.77
N ASN A 246 -8.91 -9.86 -22.12
CA ASN A 246 -9.21 -10.47 -23.42
C ASN A 246 -9.59 -9.38 -24.41
#